data_AF-A0AAW9QZP4-F1
#
_entry.id   AF-A0AAW9QZP4-F1
#
_cell.length_a   1.000
_cell.length_b   1.000
_cell.length_c   1.000
_cell.angle_alpha   90.00
_cell.angle_beta   90.00
_cell.angle_gamma   90.00
#
_symmetry.space_group_name_H-M   'P 1'
#
loop_
_entity.id
_entity.type
_entity.pdbx_description
1 polymer ?
#
loop_
_entity_poly.entity_id
_entity_poly.type
_entity_poly.pdbx_seq_one_letter_code
_entity_poly.pdbx_strand_id
1 'polypeptide(L)'
;MKVESIRQEQLDGTYETLTEVVFSGVDSLCILSRSMIRAIGRPGVDSDLEFLGSGDRWAMVWTYPRLSLEEVFGVIDGVLPARV
;
A
#
# COMPACT_ATOMS: atom_id res chain seq x y z
N MET A 1 0.44 -11.19 9.27
CA MET A 1 0.83 -9.96 8.55
C MET A 1 0.96 -8.78 9.50
N LYS A 2 2.05 -8.02 9.40
CA LYS A 2 2.33 -6.81 10.20
C LYS A 2 2.99 -5.73 9.33
N VAL A 3 2.79 -4.47 9.67
CA VAL A 3 3.57 -3.35 9.12
C VAL A 3 4.90 -3.26 9.86
N GLU A 4 5.99 -3.36 9.13
CA GLU A 4 7.35 -3.19 9.63
C GLU A 4 7.78 -1.72 9.54
N SER A 5 7.47 -1.05 8.45
CA SER A 5 7.77 0.37 8.27
C SER A 5 6.81 1.05 7.29
N ILE A 6 6.67 2.37 7.44
CA ILE A 6 6.03 3.25 6.46
C ILE A 6 6.95 4.43 6.21
N ARG A 7 7.26 4.70 4.94
CA ARG A 7 8.04 5.86 4.49
C ARG A 7 7.21 6.67 3.53
N GLN A 8 7.21 7.99 3.71
CA GLN A 8 6.60 8.94 2.79
C GLN A 8 7.64 9.97 2.37
N GLU A 9 7.81 10.13 1.07
CA GLU A 9 8.79 11.03 0.48
C GLU A 9 8.12 11.85 -0.62
N GLN A 10 8.29 13.16 -0.61
CA GLN A 10 7.85 13.98 -1.73
C GLN A 10 8.83 13.79 -2.89
N LEU A 11 8.33 13.42 -4.06
CA LEU A 11 9.18 13.25 -5.23
C LEU A 11 9.62 14.61 -5.76
N ASP A 12 10.94 14.81 -5.85
CA ASP A 12 11.56 16.07 -6.26
C ASP A 12 10.98 16.58 -7.59
N GLY A 13 10.57 17.85 -7.59
CA GLY A 13 9.98 18.49 -8.77
C GLY A 13 8.52 18.10 -9.06
N THR A 14 7.87 17.36 -8.17
CA THR A 14 6.45 16.97 -8.29
C THR A 14 5.63 17.32 -7.04
N TYR A 15 4.30 17.28 -7.16
CA TYR A 15 3.38 17.34 -6.03
C TYR A 15 3.05 15.96 -5.46
N GLU A 16 3.70 14.91 -5.98
CA GLU A 16 3.42 13.53 -5.62
C GLU A 16 4.19 13.11 -4.37
N THR A 17 3.56 12.25 -3.57
CA THR A 17 4.18 11.68 -2.37
C THR A 17 4.32 10.17 -2.59
N LEU A 18 5.56 9.72 -2.78
CA LEU A 18 5.87 8.30 -2.79
C LEU A 18 5.62 7.74 -1.38
N THR A 19 4.71 6.78 -1.29
CA THR A 19 4.44 6.03 -0.07
C THR A 19 5.00 4.63 -0.26
N GLU A 20 5.86 4.21 0.66
CA GLU A 20 6.41 2.86 0.74
C GLU A 20 5.99 2.25 2.06
N VAL A 21 5.38 1.06 2.02
CA VAL A 21 5.00 0.29 3.20
C VAL A 21 5.64 -1.08 3.14
N VAL A 22 6.41 -1.43 4.16
CA VAL A 22 7.04 -2.76 4.28
C VAL A 22 6.21 -3.62 5.22
N PHE A 23 5.87 -4.80 4.73
CA PHE A 23 5.12 -5.84 5.43
C PHE A 23 6.00 -7.04 5.73
N SER A 24 5.78 -7.65 6.89
CA SER A 24 6.36 -8.93 7.29
C SER A 24 5.28 -9.93 7.74
N GLY A 25 5.60 -11.22 7.68
CA GLY A 25 4.66 -12.30 7.98
C GLY A 25 3.44 -12.27 7.05
N VAL A 26 3.65 -12.00 5.77
CA VAL A 26 2.61 -12.03 4.73
C VAL A 26 2.36 -13.47 4.32
N ASP A 27 1.31 -14.08 4.87
CA ASP A 27 0.95 -15.47 4.59
C ASP A 27 0.40 -15.68 3.16
N SER A 28 -0.14 -14.60 2.58
CA SER A 28 -0.69 -14.62 1.22
C SER A 28 -0.58 -13.24 0.58
N LEU A 29 0.26 -13.14 -0.46
CA LEU A 29 0.33 -11.94 -1.30
C LEU A 29 -1.03 -11.61 -1.90
N CYS A 30 -1.82 -12.61 -2.30
CA CYS A 30 -3.13 -12.40 -2.91
C CYS A 30 -4.08 -11.63 -1.97
N ILE A 31 -4.08 -11.97 -0.67
CA ILE A 31 -4.92 -11.27 0.32
C ILE A 31 -4.45 -9.82 0.47
N LEU A 32 -3.14 -9.61 0.63
CA LEU A 32 -2.55 -8.28 0.75
C LEU A 32 -2.85 -7.41 -0.49
N SER A 33 -2.61 -7.94 -1.69
CA SER A 33 -2.92 -7.26 -2.94
C SER A 33 -4.39 -6.91 -3.04
N ARG A 34 -5.31 -7.81 -2.64
CA ARG A 34 -6.76 -7.50 -2.70
C ARG A 34 -7.14 -6.39 -1.73
N SER A 35 -6.60 -6.37 -0.52
CA SER A 35 -6.86 -5.30 0.46
C SER A 35 -6.37 -3.96 -0.07
N MET A 36 -5.17 -3.93 -0.63
CA MET A 36 -4.59 -2.70 -1.17
C MET A 36 -5.31 -2.22 -2.42
N ILE A 37 -5.64 -3.11 -3.36
CA ILE A 37 -6.45 -2.74 -4.54
C ILE A 37 -7.81 -2.14 -4.14
N ARG A 38 -8.43 -2.62 -3.05
CA ARG A 38 -9.68 -2.03 -2.54
C ARG A 38 -9.50 -0.64 -1.95
N ALA A 39 -8.31 -0.34 -1.44
CA ALA A 39 -8.00 0.94 -0.79
C ALA A 39 -7.56 2.00 -1.78
N ILE A 40 -6.67 1.62 -2.70
CA ILE A 40 -5.99 2.54 -3.62
C ILE A 40 -6.36 2.31 -5.08
N GLY A 41 -7.24 1.36 -5.40
CA GLY A 41 -7.69 1.08 -6.75
C GLY A 41 -6.76 0.14 -7.53
N ARG A 42 -7.09 -0.13 -8.80
CA ARG A 42 -6.38 -1.10 -9.64
C ARG A 42 -5.02 -0.53 -10.11
N PRO A 43 -3.92 -1.28 -9.96
CA PRO A 43 -2.61 -0.91 -10.50
C PRO A 43 -2.68 -0.68 -12.02
N GLY A 44 -2.03 0.38 -12.49
CA GLY A 44 -1.97 0.78 -13.90
C GLY A 44 -3.25 1.40 -14.46
N VAL A 45 -4.31 1.53 -13.65
CA VAL A 45 -5.58 2.15 -14.05
C VAL A 45 -5.97 3.27 -13.07
N ASP A 46 -6.06 2.93 -11.79
CA ASP A 46 -6.52 3.84 -10.73
C ASP A 46 -5.37 4.24 -9.78
N SER A 47 -4.31 3.42 -9.69
CA SER A 47 -3.07 3.70 -8.94
C SER A 47 -1.82 3.22 -9.68
N ASP A 48 -0.67 3.70 -9.25
CA ASP A 48 0.67 3.27 -9.66
C ASP A 48 1.28 2.26 -8.68
N LEU A 49 0.43 1.46 -8.03
CA LEU A 49 0.86 0.49 -7.02
C LEU A 49 1.81 -0.58 -7.57
N GLU A 50 2.97 -0.72 -6.94
CA GLU A 50 3.94 -1.78 -7.18
C GLU A 50 4.16 -2.65 -5.95
N PHE A 51 4.45 -3.94 -6.18
CA PHE A 51 4.78 -4.93 -5.16
C PHE A 51 6.22 -5.39 -5.34
N LEU A 52 7.07 -5.18 -4.34
CA LEU A 52 8.48 -5.51 -4.37
C LEU A 52 8.80 -6.45 -3.21
N GLY A 53 9.24 -7.68 -3.48
CA GLY A 53 9.59 -8.61 -2.41
C GLY A 53 9.47 -10.07 -2.79
N SER A 54 9.62 -10.94 -1.79
CA SER A 54 9.45 -12.39 -1.94
C SER A 54 9.27 -13.06 -0.58
N GLY A 55 8.64 -14.23 -0.56
CA GLY A 55 8.37 -14.97 0.67
C GLY A 55 7.33 -14.27 1.54
N ASP A 56 7.65 -14.09 2.82
CA ASP A 56 6.78 -13.50 3.83
C ASP A 56 6.99 -11.98 4.01
N ARG A 57 7.92 -11.38 3.25
CA ARG A 57 8.25 -9.95 3.32
C ARG A 57 8.02 -9.25 1.98
N TRP A 58 7.22 -8.19 2.02
CA TRP A 58 6.80 -7.43 0.84
C TRP A 58 6.82 -5.94 1.11
N ALA A 59 7.46 -5.18 0.25
CA ALA A 59 7.33 -3.74 0.16
C ALA A 59 6.27 -3.39 -0.89
N MET A 60 5.45 -2.39 -0.60
CA MET A 60 4.44 -1.87 -1.49
C MET A 60 4.66 -0.38 -1.68
N VAL A 61 4.66 0.06 -2.93
CA VAL A 61 5.03 1.44 -3.27
C VAL A 61 3.96 2.04 -4.18
N TRP A 62 3.54 3.27 -3.91
CA TRP A 62 2.62 4.02 -4.76
C TRP A 62 2.74 5.52 -4.51
N THR A 63 2.33 6.35 -5.48
CA THR A 63 2.23 7.81 -5.33
C THR A 63 0.78 8.30 -5.25
N TYR A 64 -0.16 7.55 -5.84
CA TYR A 64 -1.58 7.92 -5.89
C TYR A 64 -2.52 6.72 -5.68
N PRO A 65 -3.67 6.90 -5.01
CA PRO A 65 -4.06 8.05 -4.19
C PRO A 65 -3.26 8.14 -2.88
N ARG A 66 -3.12 9.36 -2.38
CA ARG A 66 -2.49 9.60 -1.08
C ARG A 66 -3.37 9.03 0.03
N LEU A 67 -2.82 8.09 0.79
CA LEU A 67 -3.41 7.60 2.03
C LEU A 67 -2.65 8.17 3.22
N SER A 68 -3.38 8.51 4.27
CA SER A 68 -2.81 8.72 5.60
C SER A 68 -2.31 7.40 6.20
N LEU A 69 -1.44 7.49 7.21
CA LEU A 69 -0.96 6.30 7.94
C LEU A 69 -2.11 5.51 8.56
N GLU A 70 -3.08 6.20 9.16
CA GLU A 70 -4.29 5.59 9.72
C GLU A 70 -5.10 4.86 8.65
N GLU A 71 -5.19 5.41 7.44
CA GLU A 71 -5.84 4.73 6.32
C GLU A 71 -5.10 3.47 5.90
N VAL A 72 -3.77 3.51 5.83
CA VAL A 72 -2.96 2.33 5.54
C VAL A 72 -3.21 1.24 6.60
N PHE A 73 -3.15 1.56 7.89
CA PHE A 73 -3.43 0.61 8.97
C PHE A 73 -4.86 0.06 8.91
N GLY A 74 -5.86 0.92 8.70
CA GLY A 74 -7.26 0.49 8.61
C GLY A 74 -7.55 -0.44 7.44
N VAL A 75 -6.80 -0.35 6.34
CA VAL A 75 -6.90 -1.28 5.19
C VAL A 75 -6.34 -2.65 5.54
N ILE A 76 -5.23 -2.67 6.27
CA ILE A 76 -4.53 -3.90 6.66
C ILE A 76 -5.32 -4.66 7.72
N ASP A 77 -5.89 -3.93 8.68
CA ASP A 77 -6.72 -4.48 9.74
C ASP A 77 -8.15 -4.82 9.26
N GLY A 78 -8.49 -4.47 8.01
CA GLY A 78 -9.80 -4.73 7.40
C GLY A 78 -10.93 -3.85 7.96
N VAL A 79 -10.58 -2.73 8.59
CA VAL A 79 -11.49 -1.80 9.28
C VAL A 79 -12.03 -0.73 8.34
N LEU A 80 -11.30 -0.36 7.27
CA LEU A 80 -11.78 0.63 6.31
C LEU A 80 -12.63 0.01 5.20
N PRO A 81 -13.83 0.54 4.94
CA PRO A 81 -14.64 0.12 3.81
C PRO A 81 -13.94 0.53 2.50
N ALA A 82 -14.05 -0.34 1.48
CA ALA A 82 -13.56 -0.04 0.14
C ALA A 82 -14.13 1.31 -0.33
N ARG A 83 -13.31 2.19 -0.90
CA ARG A 83 -13.81 3.41 -1.53
C ARG A 83 -14.74 2.99 -2.67
N VAL A 84 -16.02 3.37 -2.57
CA VAL A 84 -17.06 3.17 -3.60
C VAL A 84 -16.91 4.23 -4.67
#